data_AF-A0A7S9VQY8-F1
#
_entry.id   AF-A0A7S9VQY8-F1
#
_cell.length_a   1.000
_cell.length_b   1.000
_cell.length_c   1.000
_cell.angle_alpha   90.00
_cell.angle_beta   90.00
_cell.angle_gamma   90.00
#
_symmetry.space_group_name_H-M   'P 1'
#
loop_
_entity.id
_entity.type
_entity.pdbx_description
1 polymer ?
#
loop_
_entity_poly.entity_id
_entity_poly.type
_entity_poly.pdbx_seq_one_letter_code
_entity_poly.pdbx_strand_id
1 'polypeptide(L)'
;MRFLPNLPKKWRCNRPTADHLSGVCSIFDLIPDRNIVGAVSNSFQQNFLSQLITYGDLTGSPPFVTHGLPASIFKKGVQVAALDPASARSPADVRADIRAGKIRGHTSGMAHGFVQANLVILPKPWAEDFLQFCLANPKPCPLVAVGKPGDPALPTLGPGIDIRTDVPKYCILRDGQPVGESHDITDLWGDNFVSFLIGCSFSFEGALIDAGLEVRHIALDRNVPMFRTNIPCEPAGRFSGNLVVSMRPFQALDAIRAVEVTSRMPQVHGSPVHIGDPSRIGIIDVTQPDYGDSVPVADGELPVFWACGVTPQLAIAQARPPIAITHSPGCMLVTDIRDESLLDGDFRFEPGPI
;
A
#
# COMPACT_ATOMS: atom_id res chain seq x y z
N MET A 1 47.57 56.95 -2.99
CA MET A 1 47.74 58.08 -3.93
C MET A 1 47.55 57.53 -5.35
N ARG A 2 46.43 57.85 -6.04
CA ARG A 2 46.32 58.60 -7.33
C ARG A 2 47.05 57.92 -8.52
N PHE A 3 46.51 57.61 -9.72
CA PHE A 3 45.34 58.02 -10.52
C PHE A 3 45.04 56.94 -11.62
N LEU A 4 43.79 56.89 -12.14
CA LEU A 4 43.26 56.18 -13.35
C LEU A 4 43.79 56.80 -14.70
N PRO A 5 43.48 56.38 -15.97
CA PRO A 5 42.28 55.66 -16.50
C PRO A 5 42.41 54.76 -17.79
N ASN A 6 41.36 53.99 -18.14
CA ASN A 6 40.63 54.02 -19.43
C ASN A 6 39.56 52.88 -19.58
N LEU A 7 38.35 53.28 -20.01
CA LEU A 7 37.08 52.55 -20.23
C LEU A 7 36.88 52.26 -21.75
N PRO A 8 35.89 51.48 -22.30
CA PRO A 8 34.41 51.47 -22.00
C PRO A 8 33.68 50.09 -22.01
N LYS A 9 32.56 49.86 -21.27
CA LYS A 9 31.12 50.21 -21.53
C LYS A 9 30.57 49.42 -22.77
N LYS A 10 29.55 48.53 -22.71
CA LYS A 10 28.14 48.88 -22.46
C LYS A 10 27.09 47.71 -22.49
N TRP A 11 26.12 47.76 -21.55
CA TRP A 11 24.63 47.66 -21.63
C TRP A 11 23.96 46.28 -21.90
N ARG A 12 23.23 45.68 -20.94
CA ARG A 12 21.84 45.91 -20.48
C ARG A 12 20.75 45.68 -21.55
N CYS A 13 20.04 44.55 -21.44
CA CYS A 13 18.87 44.21 -22.24
C CYS A 13 17.64 45.02 -21.81
N ASN A 14 17.05 45.70 -22.79
CA ASN A 14 15.73 46.34 -22.75
C ASN A 14 14.66 45.37 -23.29
N ARG A 15 13.42 45.54 -22.77
CA ARG A 15 12.18 45.03 -23.37
C ARG A 15 11.99 45.57 -24.80
N PRO A 16 11.18 44.89 -25.62
CA PRO A 16 10.41 45.54 -26.67
C PRO A 16 8.92 45.65 -26.30
N THR A 17 8.35 46.77 -26.74
CA THR A 17 6.94 47.21 -26.74
C THR A 17 6.13 46.59 -27.88
N ALA A 18 4.80 46.57 -27.73
CA ALA A 18 3.81 46.06 -28.68
C ALA A 18 3.18 47.17 -29.57
N ASP A 19 2.30 46.72 -30.48
CA ASP A 19 1.43 47.42 -31.47
C ASP A 19 1.96 47.40 -32.92
N HIS A 20 1.25 46.87 -33.93
CA HIS A 20 -0.19 46.96 -34.22
C HIS A 20 -0.77 45.73 -35.00
N LEU A 21 -1.99 45.32 -34.58
CA LEU A 21 -3.22 45.00 -35.35
C LEU A 21 -3.19 43.82 -36.34
N SER A 22 -4.11 42.84 -36.34
CA SER A 22 -5.53 42.84 -35.94
C SER A 22 -6.12 41.40 -35.92
N GLY A 23 -7.11 41.14 -35.05
CA GLY A 23 -8.00 39.97 -35.08
C GLY A 23 -8.29 39.29 -33.72
N VAL A 24 -8.70 40.02 -32.65
CA VAL A 24 -10.07 40.04 -32.03
C VAL A 24 -10.52 38.67 -31.46
N CYS A 25 -10.86 38.44 -30.18
CA CYS A 25 -11.27 39.29 -29.06
C CYS A 25 -10.91 38.62 -27.71
N SER A 26 -10.45 39.43 -26.74
CA SER A 26 -10.26 39.09 -25.31
C SER A 26 -11.50 39.50 -24.51
N ILE A 27 -11.77 38.82 -23.40
CA ILE A 27 -12.15 39.47 -22.15
C ILE A 27 -11.58 38.63 -20.98
N PHE A 28 -10.50 39.14 -20.40
CA PHE A 28 -10.30 39.14 -18.96
C PHE A 28 -10.37 40.61 -18.55
N ASP A 29 -11.45 40.98 -17.87
CA ASP A 29 -11.42 41.96 -16.79
C ASP A 29 -12.60 41.65 -15.88
N LEU A 30 -12.33 41.75 -14.57
CA LEU A 30 -13.18 41.51 -13.40
C LEU A 30 -13.01 40.13 -12.74
N ILE A 31 -11.97 40.03 -11.90
CA ILE A 31 -12.00 39.23 -10.66
C ILE A 31 -12.88 40.02 -9.66
N PRO A 32 -13.76 39.35 -8.89
CA PRO A 32 -13.41 39.08 -7.50
C PRO A 32 -13.68 37.63 -7.07
N ASP A 33 -12.68 37.04 -6.42
CA ASP A 33 -12.75 36.03 -5.36
C ASP A 33 -13.74 34.83 -5.46
N ARG A 34 -13.19 33.61 -5.64
CA ARG A 34 -13.12 32.51 -4.64
C ARG A 34 -12.86 31.14 -5.31
N ASN A 35 -11.96 30.38 -4.68
CA ASN A 35 -11.77 28.92 -4.72
C ASN A 35 -11.35 28.25 -6.06
N ILE A 36 -10.04 28.02 -6.18
CA ILE A 36 -9.46 27.02 -7.07
C ILE A 36 -9.42 25.67 -6.34
N VAL A 37 -10.30 24.75 -6.74
CA VAL A 37 -10.10 23.30 -6.59
C VAL A 37 -10.46 22.67 -7.94
N GLY A 38 -9.45 22.46 -8.78
CA GLY A 38 -9.54 21.67 -10.02
C GLY A 38 -8.54 20.51 -9.90
N ALA A 39 -8.98 19.27 -9.95
CA ALA A 39 -9.32 18.53 -11.18
C ALA A 39 -8.19 17.55 -11.54
N VAL A 40 -8.12 16.43 -10.82
CA VAL A 40 -7.51 15.17 -11.30
C VAL A 40 -8.26 13.98 -10.66
N SER A 41 -9.51 13.73 -11.06
CA SER A 41 -10.16 12.42 -10.96
C SER A 41 -11.47 12.43 -11.75
N ASN A 42 -11.44 12.12 -13.05
CA ASN A 42 -12.70 11.99 -13.79
C ASN A 42 -12.69 10.97 -14.95
N SER A 43 -11.57 10.26 -15.19
CA SER A 43 -11.51 9.22 -16.23
C SER A 43 -11.94 7.83 -15.73
N PHE A 44 -11.89 7.57 -14.42
CA PHE A 44 -12.28 6.25 -13.86
C PHE A 44 -13.78 6.15 -13.55
N GLN A 45 -14.40 7.21 -12.99
CA GLN A 45 -15.84 7.22 -12.69
C GLN A 45 -16.72 7.13 -13.94
N GLN A 46 -16.33 7.73 -15.07
CA GLN A 46 -17.10 7.65 -16.31
C GLN A 46 -17.01 6.27 -16.99
N ASN A 47 -15.88 5.58 -16.87
CA ASN A 47 -15.71 4.22 -17.39
C ASN A 47 -16.41 3.15 -16.52
N PHE A 48 -16.60 3.43 -15.23
CA PHE A 48 -17.31 2.54 -14.30
C PHE A 48 -18.82 2.49 -14.61
N LEU A 49 -19.44 3.63 -14.91
CA LEU A 49 -20.87 3.70 -15.24
C LEU A 49 -21.19 3.15 -16.63
N SER A 50 -20.27 3.25 -17.60
CA SER A 50 -20.49 2.71 -18.94
C SER A 50 -20.39 1.18 -19.02
N GLN A 51 -19.66 0.54 -18.11
CA GLN A 51 -19.55 -0.93 -18.04
C GLN A 51 -20.69 -1.60 -17.27
N LEU A 52 -21.39 -0.87 -16.40
CA LEU A 52 -22.56 -1.38 -15.67
C LEU A 52 -23.87 -1.36 -16.49
N ILE A 53 -23.93 -0.62 -17.61
CA ILE A 53 -25.15 -0.45 -18.42
C ILE A 53 -25.35 -1.57 -19.46
N THR A 54 -24.37 -2.46 -19.66
CA THR A 54 -24.46 -3.50 -20.69
C THR A 54 -24.81 -4.88 -20.11
N TYR A 55 -25.89 -4.98 -19.33
CA TYR A 55 -26.52 -6.27 -19.02
C TYR A 55 -28.05 -6.10 -18.91
N GLY A 56 -28.75 -6.58 -19.94
CA GLY A 56 -30.06 -7.24 -19.79
C GLY A 56 -31.29 -6.35 -19.75
N ASP A 57 -31.73 -5.93 -20.93
CA ASP A 57 -33.14 -5.65 -21.23
C ASP A 57 -33.93 -6.96 -21.07
N LEU A 58 -34.65 -7.13 -19.96
CA LEU A 58 -35.63 -8.21 -19.76
C LEU A 58 -36.91 -7.61 -19.18
N THR A 59 -37.80 -7.24 -20.10
CA THR A 59 -39.19 -6.92 -19.82
C THR A 59 -39.96 -8.20 -19.51
N GLY A 60 -40.42 -8.36 -18.26
CA GLY A 60 -41.29 -9.49 -17.89
C GLY A 60 -41.43 -9.70 -16.39
N SER A 61 -42.35 -8.99 -15.74
CA SER A 61 -42.83 -9.32 -14.39
C SER A 61 -43.70 -10.57 -14.40
N PRO A 62 -43.54 -11.50 -13.43
CA PRO A 62 -44.72 -12.07 -12.76
C PRO A 62 -44.48 -12.34 -11.24
N PRO A 63 -45.49 -12.79 -10.48
CA PRO A 63 -46.03 -12.08 -9.31
C PRO A 63 -45.37 -12.43 -7.97
N PHE A 64 -45.46 -11.50 -7.02
CA PHE A 64 -45.20 -11.72 -5.60
C PHE A 64 -46.11 -12.83 -5.05
N VAL A 65 -45.51 -13.92 -4.60
CA VAL A 65 -46.14 -14.92 -3.73
C VAL A 65 -45.37 -14.95 -2.42
N THR A 66 -45.98 -14.45 -1.35
CA THR A 66 -45.45 -14.52 0.00
C THR A 66 -45.67 -15.94 0.54
N HIS A 67 -44.61 -16.73 0.59
CA HIS A 67 -44.57 -17.93 1.42
C HIS A 67 -43.59 -17.68 2.56
N GLY A 68 -44.15 -17.62 3.77
CA GLY A 68 -43.40 -17.44 5.01
C GLY A 68 -42.39 -18.57 5.19
N LEU A 69 -41.11 -18.20 5.29
CA LEU A 69 -40.05 -19.11 5.71
C LEU A 69 -40.14 -19.33 7.23
N PRO A 70 -39.98 -20.57 7.72
CA PRO A 70 -40.02 -20.88 9.14
C PRO A 70 -38.81 -20.30 9.87
N ALA A 71 -39.06 -19.71 11.04
CA ALA A 71 -38.10 -19.09 11.94
C ALA A 71 -37.20 -20.10 12.69
N SER A 72 -36.51 -21.00 11.95
CA SER A 72 -35.73 -22.08 12.58
C SER A 72 -34.31 -22.29 12.04
N ILE A 73 -33.69 -21.30 11.39
CA ILE A 73 -32.25 -21.32 11.09
C ILE A 73 -31.55 -20.17 11.82
N PHE A 74 -31.75 -20.11 13.14
CA PHE A 74 -30.89 -19.38 14.06
C PHE A 74 -30.48 -20.37 15.15
N LYS A 75 -29.44 -21.16 14.88
CA LYS A 75 -28.64 -21.86 15.91
C LYS A 75 -27.47 -22.60 15.27
N LYS A 76 -26.39 -21.86 15.07
CA LYS A 76 -25.03 -22.19 15.56
C LYS A 76 -24.16 -21.00 15.16
N GLY A 77 -24.24 -19.95 15.97
CA GLY A 77 -23.19 -18.94 15.97
C GLY A 77 -21.90 -19.67 16.29
N VAL A 78 -20.95 -19.67 15.35
CA VAL A 78 -19.55 -19.90 15.69
C VAL A 78 -19.22 -18.78 16.66
N GLN A 79 -18.87 -19.13 17.89
CA GLN A 79 -18.19 -18.20 18.77
C GLN A 79 -16.87 -17.87 18.08
N VAL A 80 -16.83 -16.76 17.35
CA VAL A 80 -15.59 -16.02 17.21
C VAL A 80 -15.19 -15.74 18.65
N ALA A 81 -14.07 -16.29 19.11
CA ALA A 81 -13.54 -15.92 20.40
C ALA A 81 -13.43 -14.39 20.37
N ALA A 82 -14.25 -13.71 21.16
CA ALA A 82 -14.09 -12.28 21.36
C ALA A 82 -12.65 -12.11 21.85
N LEU A 83 -11.82 -11.44 21.05
CA LEU A 83 -10.49 -11.02 21.48
C LEU A 83 -10.71 -10.18 22.73
N ASP A 84 -10.21 -10.67 23.86
CA ASP A 84 -10.39 -10.04 25.15
C ASP A 84 -9.89 -8.58 25.07
N PRO A 85 -10.73 -7.55 25.33
CA PRO A 85 -10.29 -6.16 25.35
C PRO A 85 -9.15 -5.90 26.34
N ALA A 86 -8.99 -6.75 27.36
CA ALA A 86 -7.87 -6.71 28.32
C ALA A 86 -6.57 -7.35 27.77
N SER A 87 -6.59 -7.90 26.55
CA SER A 87 -5.43 -8.56 25.89
C SER A 87 -4.70 -7.69 24.85
N ALA A 88 -5.12 -6.43 24.64
CA ALA A 88 -4.46 -5.51 23.73
C ALA A 88 -3.10 -5.07 24.28
N ARG A 89 -2.05 -5.82 23.95
CA ARG A 89 -0.66 -5.45 24.26
C ARG A 89 -0.30 -4.13 23.56
N SER A 90 0.41 -3.24 24.25
CA SER A 90 0.92 -2.04 23.59
C SER A 90 1.96 -2.43 22.52
N PRO A 91 2.07 -1.67 21.41
CA PRO A 91 3.14 -1.86 20.43
C PRO A 91 4.53 -1.91 21.04
N ALA A 92 4.81 -1.05 22.03
CA ALA A 92 6.07 -1.02 22.74
C ALA A 92 6.36 -2.33 23.50
N ASP A 93 5.36 -2.92 24.15
CA ASP A 93 5.51 -4.21 24.83
C ASP A 93 5.75 -5.34 23.84
N VAL A 94 5.10 -5.32 22.67
CA VAL A 94 5.31 -6.31 21.62
C VAL A 94 6.75 -6.24 21.11
N ARG A 95 7.23 -5.03 20.77
CA ARG A 95 8.63 -4.82 20.34
C ARG A 95 9.63 -5.23 21.42
N ALA A 96 9.37 -4.91 22.69
CA ALA A 96 10.24 -5.31 23.80
C ALA A 96 10.34 -6.84 23.95
N ASP A 97 9.24 -7.57 23.76
CA ASP A 97 9.26 -9.03 23.81
C ASP A 97 9.90 -9.67 22.57
N ILE A 98 9.76 -9.05 21.40
CA ILE A 98 10.48 -9.44 20.18
C ILE A 98 11.99 -9.30 20.42
N ARG A 99 12.43 -8.12 20.90
CA ARG A 99 13.83 -7.82 21.22
C ARG A 99 14.41 -8.76 22.28
N ALA A 100 13.59 -9.15 23.27
CA ALA A 100 13.96 -10.15 24.28
C ALA A 100 13.93 -11.60 23.75
N GLY A 101 13.57 -11.82 22.49
CA GLY A 101 13.51 -13.13 21.85
C GLY A 101 12.33 -14.00 22.30
N LYS A 102 11.34 -13.45 23.00
CA LYS A 102 10.14 -14.16 23.46
C LYS A 102 9.11 -14.32 22.34
N ILE A 103 9.09 -13.39 21.39
CA ILE A 103 8.28 -13.46 20.18
C ILE A 103 9.22 -13.63 18.99
N ARG A 104 9.08 -14.74 18.27
CA ARG A 104 9.91 -15.11 17.10
C ARG A 104 9.11 -15.48 15.86
N GLY A 105 7.79 -15.49 15.96
CA GLY A 105 6.84 -15.90 14.93
C GLY A 105 6.05 -14.73 14.38
N HIS A 106 4.88 -15.03 13.83
CA HIS A 106 4.04 -14.03 13.17
C HIS A 106 3.54 -12.96 14.15
N THR A 107 3.40 -11.73 13.66
CA THR A 107 2.86 -10.57 14.39
C THR A 107 1.37 -10.36 14.17
N SER A 108 0.72 -11.16 13.32
CA SER A 108 -0.72 -11.04 13.05
C SER A 108 -1.54 -11.11 14.35
N GLY A 109 -2.52 -10.22 14.48
CA GLY A 109 -3.38 -10.12 15.67
C GLY A 109 -2.72 -9.51 16.91
N MET A 110 -1.42 -9.20 16.89
CA MET A 110 -0.75 -8.48 17.98
C MET A 110 -0.95 -6.97 17.85
N ALA A 111 -1.05 -6.27 18.99
CA ALA A 111 -1.24 -4.82 19.05
C ALA A 111 -2.36 -4.33 18.12
N HIS A 112 -3.56 -4.89 18.29
CA HIS A 112 -4.73 -4.55 17.49
C HIS A 112 -4.99 -3.03 17.45
N GLY A 113 -5.33 -2.50 16.27
CA GLY A 113 -5.58 -1.08 16.04
C GLY A 113 -4.32 -0.26 15.73
N PHE A 114 -3.17 -0.91 15.59
CA PHE A 114 -1.91 -0.30 15.21
C PHE A 114 -1.34 -0.87 13.91
N VAL A 115 -0.77 0.01 13.11
CA VAL A 115 -0.20 -0.32 11.81
C VAL A 115 0.98 -1.26 11.98
N GLN A 116 0.97 -2.34 11.22
CA GLN A 116 2.13 -3.20 11.03
C GLN A 116 2.74 -2.94 9.65
N ALA A 117 4.06 -2.79 9.60
CA ALA A 117 4.77 -2.42 8.38
C ALA A 117 5.72 -3.53 7.91
N ASN A 118 5.69 -3.78 6.61
CA ASN A 118 6.68 -4.57 5.90
C ASN A 118 8.03 -3.84 5.92
N LEU A 119 9.12 -4.58 6.08
CA LEU A 119 10.49 -4.05 6.09
C LEU A 119 11.28 -4.43 4.85
N VAL A 120 12.00 -3.44 4.30
CA VAL A 120 13.12 -3.60 3.36
C VAL A 120 14.29 -2.74 3.85
N ILE A 121 15.51 -3.29 3.86
CA ILE A 121 16.75 -2.59 4.19
C ILE A 121 17.73 -2.80 3.04
N LEU A 122 18.28 -1.70 2.54
CA LEU A 122 19.22 -1.69 1.42
C LEU A 122 20.43 -0.80 1.72
N PRO A 123 21.62 -1.09 1.14
CA PRO A 123 22.72 -0.15 1.14
C PRO A 123 22.34 1.18 0.48
N LYS A 124 22.86 2.30 0.99
CA LYS A 124 22.63 3.67 0.48
C LYS A 124 22.77 3.80 -1.05
N PRO A 125 23.78 3.19 -1.71
CA PRO A 125 23.88 3.24 -3.17
C PRO A 125 22.69 2.61 -3.91
N TRP A 126 21.83 1.83 -3.26
CA TRP A 126 20.62 1.22 -3.83
C TRP A 126 19.33 1.87 -3.30
N ALA A 127 19.43 2.57 -2.18
CA ALA A 127 18.30 3.17 -1.49
C ALA A 127 17.59 4.25 -2.34
N GLU A 128 18.33 5.08 -3.07
CA GLU A 128 17.73 6.14 -3.91
C GLU A 128 16.86 5.54 -5.03
N ASP A 129 17.40 4.60 -5.81
CA ASP A 129 16.64 3.92 -6.86
C ASP A 129 15.39 3.24 -6.28
N PHE A 130 15.50 2.63 -5.09
CA PHE A 130 14.37 1.97 -4.44
C PHE A 130 13.33 2.97 -3.92
N LEU A 131 13.75 4.11 -3.38
CA LEU A 131 12.84 5.20 -3.01
C LEU A 131 12.07 5.66 -4.25
N GLN A 132 12.76 5.96 -5.35
CA GLN A 132 12.12 6.40 -6.59
C GLN A 132 11.17 5.33 -7.13
N PHE A 133 11.53 4.04 -7.03
CA PHE A 133 10.65 2.95 -7.39
C PHE A 133 9.37 2.94 -6.55
N CYS A 134 9.49 3.12 -5.23
CA CYS A 134 8.34 3.17 -4.34
C CYS A 134 7.45 4.39 -4.62
N LEU A 135 8.04 5.56 -4.84
CA LEU A 135 7.32 6.80 -5.16
C LEU A 135 6.61 6.74 -6.53
N ALA A 136 7.22 6.08 -7.52
CA ALA A 136 6.59 5.84 -8.82
C ALA A 136 5.47 4.78 -8.75
N ASN A 137 5.50 3.90 -7.74
CA ASN A 137 4.56 2.80 -7.57
C ASN A 137 3.91 2.79 -6.16
N PRO A 138 3.18 3.85 -5.77
CA PRO A 138 2.74 4.04 -4.39
C PRO A 138 1.67 3.04 -3.92
N LYS A 139 0.89 2.46 -4.85
CA LYS A 139 -0.09 1.41 -4.51
C LYS A 139 0.57 0.10 -4.05
N PRO A 140 1.49 -0.51 -4.82
CA PRO A 140 2.20 -1.71 -4.36
C PRO A 140 3.30 -1.43 -3.34
N CYS A 141 3.84 -0.21 -3.30
CA CYS A 141 4.91 0.19 -2.38
C CYS A 141 4.51 1.41 -1.52
N PRO A 142 3.42 1.32 -0.74
CA PRO A 142 2.96 2.45 0.05
C PRO A 142 3.93 2.71 1.20
N LEU A 143 4.80 3.70 1.06
CA LEU A 143 5.75 4.04 2.11
C LEU A 143 5.03 4.57 3.35
N VAL A 144 5.50 4.12 4.50
CA VAL A 144 5.11 4.58 5.84
C VAL A 144 6.26 5.35 6.48
N ALA A 145 7.50 4.88 6.29
CA ALA A 145 8.69 5.63 6.68
C ALA A 145 9.93 5.22 5.88
N VAL A 146 10.91 6.11 5.88
CA VAL A 146 12.26 5.86 5.38
C VAL A 146 13.24 6.26 6.50
N GLY A 147 14.11 5.35 6.90
CA GLY A 147 15.15 5.58 7.89
C GLY A 147 16.30 6.40 7.31
N LYS A 148 17.09 7.05 8.18
CA LYS A 148 18.31 7.72 7.74
C LYS A 148 19.42 6.70 7.52
N PRO A 149 20.34 6.91 6.55
CA PRO A 149 21.47 6.01 6.35
C PRO A 149 22.26 5.75 7.64
N GLY A 150 22.39 4.47 8.00
CA GLY A 150 23.12 3.99 9.18
C GLY A 150 22.37 4.10 10.51
N ASP A 151 21.28 4.86 10.57
CA ASP A 151 20.50 5.07 11.80
C ASP A 151 19.42 3.98 11.94
N PRO A 152 19.49 3.11 12.97
CA PRO A 152 18.49 2.07 13.18
C PRO A 152 17.17 2.60 13.77
N ALA A 153 17.12 3.86 14.21
CA ALA A 153 15.95 4.45 14.83
C ALA A 153 14.88 4.87 13.80
N LEU A 154 13.62 4.74 14.20
CA LEU A 154 12.45 5.13 13.40
C LEU A 154 11.47 5.94 14.25
N PRO A 155 11.84 7.16 14.70
CA PRO A 155 11.07 7.92 15.68
C PRO A 155 9.67 8.30 15.21
N THR A 156 9.43 8.38 13.89
CA THR A 156 8.11 8.63 13.31
C THR A 156 7.15 7.45 13.42
N LEU A 157 7.68 6.24 13.66
CA LEU A 157 6.90 5.01 13.82
C LEU A 157 6.70 4.63 15.27
N GLY A 158 7.41 5.25 16.21
CA GLY A 158 7.32 4.98 17.63
C GLY A 158 8.63 5.24 18.38
N PRO A 159 8.59 5.83 19.58
CA PRO A 159 9.77 6.01 20.40
C PRO A 159 10.45 4.66 20.74
N GLY A 160 11.78 4.67 20.75
CA GLY A 160 12.59 3.54 21.18
C GLY A 160 12.61 2.34 20.22
N ILE A 161 12.12 2.51 18.98
CA ILE A 161 12.27 1.52 17.92
C ILE A 161 13.75 1.38 17.56
N ASP A 162 14.21 0.13 17.51
CA ASP A 162 15.47 -0.27 16.94
C ASP A 162 15.21 -1.34 15.87
N ILE A 163 15.32 -0.95 14.60
CA ILE A 163 14.97 -1.81 13.47
C ILE A 163 15.83 -3.06 13.35
N ARG A 164 16.94 -3.16 14.10
CA ARG A 164 17.85 -4.31 14.08
C ARG A 164 17.35 -5.49 14.90
N THR A 165 16.45 -5.23 15.85
CA THR A 165 15.98 -6.21 16.83
C THR A 165 14.47 -6.23 17.06
N ASP A 166 13.73 -5.25 16.55
CA ASP A 166 12.29 -5.10 16.81
C ASP A 166 11.38 -5.79 15.79
N VAL A 167 11.96 -6.53 14.84
CA VAL A 167 11.22 -7.41 13.93
C VAL A 167 11.46 -8.85 14.35
N PRO A 168 10.42 -9.71 14.45
CA PRO A 168 10.60 -11.05 14.99
C PRO A 168 11.58 -11.88 14.20
N LYS A 169 11.63 -11.69 12.88
CA LYS A 169 12.47 -12.47 11.99
C LYS A 169 12.73 -11.71 10.70
N TYR A 170 13.99 -11.70 10.30
CA TYR A 170 14.51 -11.08 9.08
C TYR A 170 14.87 -12.16 8.06
N CYS A 171 14.63 -11.88 6.79
CA CYS A 171 15.14 -12.65 5.66
C CYS A 171 16.31 -11.88 5.02
N ILE A 172 17.45 -12.54 4.89
CA ILE A 172 18.67 -11.94 4.33
C ILE A 172 18.81 -12.44 2.89
N LEU A 173 18.91 -11.49 1.95
CA LEU A 173 19.10 -11.76 0.53
C LEU A 173 20.51 -11.33 0.09
N ARG A 174 21.14 -12.13 -0.75
CA ARG A 174 22.39 -11.81 -1.46
C ARG A 174 22.18 -12.04 -2.95
N ASP A 175 22.52 -11.05 -3.78
CA ASP A 175 22.34 -11.08 -5.23
C ASP A 175 20.91 -11.44 -5.66
N GLY A 176 19.93 -10.98 -4.87
CA GLY A 176 18.49 -11.22 -5.07
C GLY A 176 17.98 -12.58 -4.58
N GLN A 177 18.80 -13.40 -3.92
CA GLN A 177 18.43 -14.74 -3.43
C GLN A 177 18.47 -14.83 -1.90
N PRO A 178 17.48 -15.45 -1.24
CA PRO A 178 17.51 -15.66 0.20
C PRO A 178 18.66 -16.60 0.58
N VAL A 179 19.48 -16.20 1.54
CA VAL A 179 20.63 -16.97 2.04
C VAL A 179 20.49 -17.41 3.50
N GLY A 180 19.48 -16.90 4.20
CA GLY A 180 19.21 -17.27 5.58
C GLY A 180 18.23 -16.32 6.25
N GLU A 181 17.84 -16.70 7.47
CA GLU A 181 16.99 -15.88 8.33
C GLU A 181 17.74 -15.55 9.63
N SER A 182 17.41 -14.43 10.25
CA SER A 182 17.92 -14.06 11.57
C SER A 182 16.81 -13.46 12.44
N HIS A 183 16.97 -13.50 13.76
CA HIS A 183 16.12 -12.80 14.72
C HIS A 183 16.74 -11.45 15.17
N ASP A 184 17.99 -11.21 14.80
CA ASP A 184 18.76 -10.03 15.14
C ASP A 184 19.74 -9.75 14.00
N ILE A 185 19.76 -8.51 13.50
CA ILE A 185 20.66 -8.10 12.40
C ILE A 185 21.72 -7.08 12.85
N THR A 186 21.93 -6.92 14.16
CA THR A 186 22.91 -5.99 14.74
C THR A 186 24.31 -6.22 14.17
N ASP A 187 24.74 -7.48 14.05
CA ASP A 187 26.05 -7.85 13.50
C ASP A 187 26.17 -7.63 11.98
N LEU A 188 25.03 -7.54 11.28
CA LEU A 188 24.99 -7.26 9.85
C LEU A 188 24.86 -5.76 9.56
N TRP A 189 24.43 -4.97 10.54
CA TRP A 189 24.08 -3.57 10.36
C TRP A 189 25.31 -2.74 10.00
N GLY A 190 25.22 -2.02 8.89
CA GLY A 190 26.27 -1.11 8.43
C GLY A 190 25.85 0.35 8.45
N ASP A 191 26.83 1.25 8.54
CA ASP A 191 26.65 2.72 8.56
C ASP A 191 25.99 3.30 7.29
N ASN A 192 25.76 2.46 6.29
CA ASN A 192 25.15 2.86 5.02
C ASN A 192 23.79 2.20 4.76
N PHE A 193 23.20 1.47 5.70
CA PHE A 193 21.88 0.88 5.49
C PHE A 193 20.75 1.89 5.62
N VAL A 194 19.76 1.76 4.76
CA VAL A 194 18.54 2.57 4.75
C VAL A 194 17.36 1.63 4.88
N SER A 195 16.53 1.86 5.89
CA SER A 195 15.28 1.12 6.11
C SER A 195 14.12 1.76 5.38
N PHE A 196 13.28 0.94 4.76
CA PHE A 196 12.03 1.32 4.12
C PHE A 196 10.91 0.53 4.77
N LEU A 197 9.94 1.25 5.30
CA LEU A 197 8.76 0.66 5.92
C LEU A 197 7.60 0.87 4.98
N ILE A 198 6.98 -0.23 4.58
CA ILE A 198 5.94 -0.28 3.56
C ILE A 198 4.66 -0.77 4.23
N GLY A 199 3.54 -0.12 3.96
CA GLY A 199 2.24 -0.50 4.50
C GLY A 199 1.88 -1.94 4.19
N CYS A 200 1.14 -2.55 5.10
CA CYS A 200 0.68 -3.93 4.98
C CYS A 200 -0.85 -3.98 4.86
N SER A 201 -1.35 -4.98 4.14
CA SER A 201 -2.79 -5.20 3.95
C SER A 201 -3.55 -5.52 5.23
N PHE A 202 -2.86 -5.97 6.28
CA PHE A 202 -3.50 -6.33 7.57
C PHE A 202 -4.32 -5.17 8.13
N SER A 203 -3.84 -3.94 7.98
CA SER A 203 -4.52 -2.75 8.48
C SER A 203 -5.86 -2.48 7.76
N PHE A 204 -5.94 -2.73 6.44
CA PHE A 204 -7.22 -2.55 5.74
C PHE A 204 -8.15 -3.76 5.87
N GLU A 205 -7.63 -4.95 6.17
CA GLU A 205 -8.47 -6.12 6.48
C GLU A 205 -9.28 -5.90 7.75
N GLY A 206 -8.69 -5.30 8.78
CA GLY A 206 -9.42 -4.83 9.97
C GLY A 206 -10.56 -3.88 9.59
N ALA A 207 -10.27 -2.87 8.76
CA ALA A 207 -11.29 -1.93 8.30
C ALA A 207 -12.42 -2.59 7.47
N LEU A 208 -12.11 -3.64 6.68
CA LEU A 208 -13.14 -4.42 5.97
C LEU A 208 -14.03 -5.18 6.95
N ILE A 209 -13.45 -5.83 7.96
CA ILE A 209 -14.17 -6.58 8.99
C ILE A 209 -15.05 -5.62 9.82
N ASP A 210 -14.53 -4.47 10.23
CA ASP A 210 -15.27 -3.43 10.96
C ASP A 210 -16.43 -2.86 10.13
N ALA A 211 -16.29 -2.84 8.80
CA ALA A 211 -17.36 -2.47 7.88
C ALA A 211 -18.39 -3.60 7.64
N GLY A 212 -18.25 -4.74 8.32
CA GLY A 212 -19.14 -5.89 8.21
C GLY A 212 -18.87 -6.80 7.01
N LEU A 213 -17.71 -6.69 6.37
CA LEU A 213 -17.34 -7.48 5.20
C LEU A 213 -16.53 -8.72 5.61
N GLU A 214 -16.92 -9.89 5.09
CA GLU A 214 -16.18 -11.12 5.32
C GLU A 214 -14.87 -11.13 4.54
N VAL A 215 -13.74 -11.25 5.24
CA VAL A 215 -12.44 -11.50 4.62
C VAL A 215 -12.21 -13.01 4.54
N ARG A 216 -12.54 -13.62 3.40
CA ARG A 216 -12.59 -15.08 3.19
C ARG A 216 -11.38 -15.86 3.71
N HIS A 217 -10.16 -15.39 3.44
CA HIS A 217 -8.95 -16.11 3.88
C HIS A 217 -8.79 -16.09 5.41
N ILE A 218 -9.17 -15.00 6.08
CA ILE A 218 -9.19 -14.92 7.55
C ILE A 218 -10.25 -15.88 8.12
N ALA A 219 -11.45 -15.87 7.53
CA ALA A 219 -12.53 -16.79 7.94
C ALA A 219 -12.15 -18.28 7.79
N LEU A 220 -11.20 -18.58 6.90
CA LEU A 220 -10.72 -19.93 6.63
C LEU A 220 -9.35 -20.25 7.26
N ASP A 221 -8.76 -19.35 8.04
CA ASP A 221 -7.41 -19.47 8.60
C ASP A 221 -6.35 -19.82 7.54
N ARG A 222 -6.34 -19.02 6.45
CA ARG A 222 -5.47 -19.18 5.28
C ARG A 222 -4.69 -17.91 5.00
N ASN A 223 -3.50 -18.06 4.40
CA ASN A 223 -2.80 -16.90 3.85
C ASN A 223 -3.54 -16.37 2.63
N VAL A 224 -3.59 -15.06 2.49
CA VAL A 224 -4.25 -14.41 1.35
C VAL A 224 -3.64 -14.91 0.02
N PRO A 225 -4.45 -15.29 -0.97
CA PRO A 225 -3.95 -15.68 -2.29
C PRO A 225 -3.40 -14.46 -3.02
N MET A 226 -2.20 -14.60 -3.56
CA MET A 226 -1.51 -13.55 -4.28
C MET A 226 -1.05 -14.04 -5.65
N PHE A 227 -1.09 -13.14 -6.64
CA PHE A 227 -0.87 -13.47 -8.04
C PHE A 227 0.05 -12.44 -8.70
N ARG A 228 0.97 -12.92 -9.52
CA ARG A 228 1.75 -12.10 -10.44
C ARG A 228 0.86 -11.72 -11.61
N THR A 229 0.77 -10.43 -11.87
CA THR A 229 0.00 -9.91 -13.01
C THR A 229 0.88 -9.72 -14.24
N ASN A 230 0.25 -9.41 -15.37
CA ASN A 230 0.93 -8.88 -16.55
C ASN A 230 1.06 -7.34 -16.56
N ILE A 231 0.73 -6.67 -15.45
CA ILE A 231 0.80 -5.21 -15.32
C ILE A 231 2.22 -4.84 -14.86
N PRO A 232 3.01 -4.11 -15.66
CA PRO A 232 4.33 -3.67 -15.23
C PRO A 232 4.23 -2.53 -14.20
N CYS A 233 5.14 -2.53 -13.21
CA CYS A 233 5.43 -1.35 -12.42
C CYS A 233 6.24 -0.34 -13.24
N GLU A 234 6.12 0.94 -12.89
CA GLU A 234 6.98 1.98 -13.44
C GLU A 234 8.42 1.74 -12.94
N PRO A 235 9.41 1.50 -13.82
CA PRO A 235 10.77 1.19 -13.39
C PRO A 235 11.46 2.43 -12.82
N ALA A 236 12.37 2.23 -11.87
CA ALA A 236 13.23 3.30 -11.37
C ALA A 236 14.64 2.78 -11.09
N GLY A 237 15.63 3.34 -11.78
CA GLY A 237 17.01 2.90 -11.71
C GLY A 237 17.14 1.40 -11.96
N ARG A 238 17.67 0.67 -10.97
CA ARG A 238 17.85 -0.80 -11.02
C ARG A 238 16.58 -1.61 -10.75
N PHE A 239 15.51 -1.00 -10.26
CA PHE A 239 14.30 -1.71 -9.84
C PHE A 239 13.23 -1.69 -10.94
N SER A 240 12.70 -2.87 -11.23
CA SER A 240 11.60 -3.10 -12.16
C SER A 240 10.92 -4.43 -11.82
N GLY A 241 9.71 -4.66 -12.33
CA GLY A 241 8.97 -5.89 -12.10
C GLY A 241 7.50 -5.71 -12.44
N ASN A 242 6.74 -6.81 -12.41
CA ASN A 242 5.28 -6.75 -12.54
C ASN A 242 4.63 -6.59 -11.17
N LEU A 243 3.47 -5.93 -11.16
CA LEU A 243 2.61 -5.81 -10.00
C LEU A 243 2.17 -7.20 -9.53
N VAL A 244 2.30 -7.43 -8.22
CA VAL A 244 1.66 -8.55 -7.52
C VAL A 244 0.40 -8.06 -6.85
N VAL A 245 -0.67 -8.82 -6.96
CA VAL A 245 -1.96 -8.51 -6.36
C VAL A 245 -2.37 -9.57 -5.34
N SER A 246 -3.07 -9.16 -4.29
CA SER A 246 -3.81 -10.06 -3.39
C SER A 246 -5.29 -10.08 -3.76
N MET A 247 -5.94 -11.24 -3.68
CA MET A 247 -7.34 -11.40 -4.08
C MET A 247 -8.25 -11.70 -2.88
N ARG A 248 -9.42 -11.05 -2.85
CA ARG A 248 -10.52 -11.38 -1.93
C ARG A 248 -11.83 -11.46 -2.74
N PRO A 249 -12.62 -12.53 -2.60
CA PRO A 249 -13.90 -12.65 -3.27
C PRO A 249 -15.00 -11.89 -2.50
N PHE A 250 -15.86 -11.18 -3.23
CA PHE A 250 -16.99 -10.45 -2.65
C PHE A 250 -18.23 -10.52 -3.55
N GLN A 251 -19.42 -10.51 -2.97
CA GLN A 251 -20.64 -10.20 -3.72
C GLN A 251 -20.56 -8.77 -4.28
N ALA A 252 -21.32 -8.46 -5.33
CA ALA A 252 -21.20 -7.16 -6.01
C ALA A 252 -21.38 -5.94 -5.09
N LEU A 253 -22.34 -5.98 -4.15
CA LEU A 253 -22.54 -4.91 -3.17
C LEU A 253 -21.37 -4.78 -2.18
N ASP A 254 -20.87 -5.92 -1.71
CA ASP A 254 -19.72 -5.98 -0.79
C ASP A 254 -18.43 -5.52 -1.47
N ALA A 255 -18.26 -5.82 -2.77
CA ALA A 255 -17.13 -5.34 -3.56
C ALA A 255 -17.14 -3.80 -3.66
N ILE A 256 -18.31 -3.19 -3.89
CA ILE A 256 -18.46 -1.73 -3.89
C ILE A 256 -18.11 -1.17 -2.51
N ARG A 257 -18.62 -1.78 -1.44
CA ARG A 257 -18.32 -1.36 -0.07
C ARG A 257 -16.83 -1.49 0.26
N ALA A 258 -16.20 -2.57 -0.18
CA ALA A 258 -14.76 -2.79 -0.01
C ALA A 258 -13.93 -1.71 -0.72
N VAL A 259 -14.36 -1.29 -1.92
CA VAL A 259 -13.73 -0.15 -2.62
C VAL A 259 -13.85 1.12 -1.80
N GLU A 260 -15.03 1.47 -1.30
CA GLU A 260 -15.25 2.69 -0.51
C GLU A 260 -14.36 2.75 0.74
N VAL A 261 -14.33 1.65 1.49
CA VAL A 261 -13.54 1.53 2.73
C VAL A 261 -12.05 1.65 2.42
N THR A 262 -11.54 0.82 1.51
CA THR A 262 -10.09 0.72 1.26
C THR A 262 -9.55 1.94 0.51
N SER A 263 -10.35 2.63 -0.30
CA SER A 263 -9.93 3.86 -1.01
C SER A 263 -9.47 4.98 -0.08
N ARG A 264 -9.90 4.96 1.19
CA ARG A 264 -9.51 5.94 2.20
C ARG A 264 -8.14 5.68 2.83
N MET A 265 -7.51 4.54 2.55
CA MET A 265 -6.28 4.10 3.21
C MET A 265 -5.10 3.93 2.22
N PRO A 266 -4.64 4.98 1.51
CA PRO A 266 -3.62 4.85 0.47
C PRO A 266 -2.26 4.35 0.97
N GLN A 267 -1.93 4.55 2.25
CA GLN A 267 -0.69 4.10 2.89
C GLN A 267 -0.70 2.59 3.21
N VAL A 268 -1.79 1.88 2.94
CA VAL A 268 -1.89 0.42 3.02
C VAL A 268 -2.58 -0.13 1.77
N HIS A 269 -2.01 0.20 0.60
CA HIS A 269 -2.43 -0.20 -0.75
C HIS A 269 -3.66 0.52 -1.32
N GLY A 270 -4.56 1.01 -0.46
CA GLY A 270 -5.69 1.82 -0.87
C GLY A 270 -6.73 1.06 -1.71
N SER A 271 -7.27 1.71 -2.74
CA SER A 271 -8.32 1.14 -3.58
C SER A 271 -7.84 -0.06 -4.40
N PRO A 272 -8.73 -1.03 -4.74
CA PRO A 272 -8.42 -2.13 -5.64
C PRO A 272 -7.77 -1.65 -6.94
N VAL A 273 -6.92 -2.51 -7.50
CA VAL A 273 -6.34 -2.30 -8.84
C VAL A 273 -7.17 -2.95 -9.92
N HIS A 274 -7.96 -3.97 -9.59
CA HIS A 274 -8.82 -4.68 -10.53
C HIS A 274 -10.01 -5.36 -9.83
N ILE A 275 -11.14 -5.48 -10.53
CA ILE A 275 -12.36 -6.17 -10.06
C ILE A 275 -12.90 -7.02 -11.22
N GLY A 276 -13.28 -8.27 -10.94
CA GLY A 276 -13.92 -9.14 -11.92
C GLY A 276 -12.90 -9.96 -12.71
N ASP A 277 -13.09 -10.10 -14.02
CA ASP A 277 -12.38 -11.08 -14.86
C ASP A 277 -10.86 -11.09 -14.66
N PRO A 278 -10.28 -12.13 -14.03
CA PRO A 278 -8.86 -12.21 -13.68
C PRO A 278 -7.94 -12.26 -14.92
N SER A 279 -8.45 -12.75 -16.06
CA SER A 279 -7.65 -12.90 -17.28
C SER A 279 -7.18 -11.55 -17.83
N ARG A 280 -7.93 -10.47 -17.55
CA ARG A 280 -7.57 -9.10 -17.95
C ARG A 280 -6.29 -8.58 -17.32
N ILE A 281 -5.87 -9.17 -16.20
CA ILE A 281 -4.61 -8.86 -15.50
C ILE A 281 -3.61 -10.03 -15.56
N GLY A 282 -3.82 -10.96 -16.50
CA GLY A 282 -2.92 -12.08 -16.76
C GLY A 282 -3.06 -13.28 -15.82
N ILE A 283 -4.10 -13.30 -14.97
CA ILE A 283 -4.36 -14.41 -14.05
C ILE A 283 -5.29 -15.42 -14.74
N ILE A 284 -4.77 -16.61 -15.03
CA ILE A 284 -5.49 -17.66 -15.77
C ILE A 284 -6.44 -18.43 -14.85
N ASP A 285 -5.99 -18.76 -13.63
CA ASP A 285 -6.73 -19.57 -12.68
C ASP A 285 -6.55 -19.03 -11.26
N VAL A 286 -7.63 -18.48 -10.69
CA VAL A 286 -7.64 -17.93 -9.32
C VAL A 286 -7.53 -19.01 -8.24
N THR A 287 -7.65 -20.29 -8.58
CA THR A 287 -7.46 -21.39 -7.65
C THR A 287 -5.99 -21.79 -7.48
N GLN A 288 -5.10 -21.27 -8.33
CA GLN A 288 -3.66 -21.54 -8.34
C GLN A 288 -2.87 -20.24 -8.08
N PRO A 289 -2.84 -19.74 -6.83
CA PRO A 289 -2.07 -18.55 -6.51
C PRO A 289 -0.56 -18.78 -6.65
N ASP A 290 0.16 -17.74 -7.06
CA ASP A 290 1.63 -17.75 -7.08
C ASP A 290 2.20 -17.76 -5.65
N TYR A 291 1.49 -17.16 -4.70
CA TYR A 291 1.85 -17.13 -3.28
C TYR A 291 0.61 -17.20 -2.38
N GLY A 292 0.79 -17.73 -1.17
CA GLY A 292 -0.32 -17.89 -0.21
C GLY A 292 -1.21 -19.08 -0.55
N ASP A 293 -2.41 -19.09 0.02
CA ASP A 293 -3.30 -20.24 -0.05
C ASP A 293 -4.53 -19.92 -0.90
N SER A 294 -4.95 -20.87 -1.73
CA SER A 294 -6.16 -20.75 -2.53
C SER A 294 -7.41 -20.59 -1.66
N VAL A 295 -8.39 -19.80 -2.10
CA VAL A 295 -9.68 -19.63 -1.43
C VAL A 295 -10.83 -19.87 -2.40
N PRO A 296 -11.97 -20.42 -1.95
CA PRO A 296 -13.13 -20.58 -2.81
C PRO A 296 -13.70 -19.22 -3.20
N VAL A 297 -14.04 -19.07 -4.48
CA VAL A 297 -14.85 -17.98 -5.03
C VAL A 297 -16.21 -18.60 -5.35
N ALA A 298 -17.25 -18.22 -4.60
CA ALA A 298 -18.58 -18.79 -4.76
C ALA A 298 -19.29 -18.22 -5.98
N ASP A 299 -20.35 -18.91 -6.44
CA ASP A 299 -21.18 -18.42 -7.53
C ASP A 299 -21.73 -17.02 -7.22
N GLY A 300 -21.56 -16.09 -8.16
CA GLY A 300 -21.97 -14.69 -8.00
C GLY A 300 -20.94 -13.79 -7.27
N GLU A 301 -19.87 -14.35 -6.71
CA GLU A 301 -18.77 -13.55 -6.16
C GLU A 301 -17.84 -13.04 -7.26
N LEU A 302 -17.41 -11.80 -7.10
CA LEU A 302 -16.39 -11.16 -7.92
C LEU A 302 -15.05 -11.26 -7.19
N PRO A 303 -13.98 -11.75 -7.85
CA PRO A 303 -12.65 -11.60 -7.31
C PRO A 303 -12.24 -10.13 -7.40
N VAL A 304 -11.81 -9.56 -6.27
CA VAL A 304 -11.32 -8.19 -6.16
C VAL A 304 -9.84 -8.21 -5.80
N PHE A 305 -9.04 -7.43 -6.52
CA PHE A 305 -7.58 -7.47 -6.47
C PHE A 305 -7.01 -6.16 -5.94
N TRP A 306 -6.18 -6.24 -4.90
CA TRP A 306 -5.42 -5.11 -4.36
C TRP A 306 -3.94 -5.30 -4.64
N ALA A 307 -3.22 -4.19 -4.81
CA ALA A 307 -1.76 -4.24 -4.85
C ALA A 307 -1.21 -4.89 -3.57
N CYS A 308 -0.07 -5.57 -3.67
CA CYS A 308 0.49 -6.35 -2.58
C CYS A 308 1.97 -6.00 -2.33
N GLY A 309 2.36 -5.97 -1.05
CA GLY A 309 3.73 -5.78 -0.57
C GLY A 309 4.74 -6.88 -0.98
N VAL A 310 4.31 -7.92 -1.71
CA VAL A 310 5.20 -8.86 -2.41
C VAL A 310 5.84 -8.21 -3.66
N THR A 311 5.20 -7.21 -4.27
CA THR A 311 5.73 -6.48 -5.43
C THR A 311 7.14 -5.92 -5.20
N PRO A 312 7.44 -5.17 -4.12
CA PRO A 312 8.80 -4.71 -3.86
C PRO A 312 9.79 -5.86 -3.62
N GLN A 313 9.36 -7.01 -3.08
CA GLN A 313 10.23 -8.17 -2.90
C GLN A 313 10.67 -8.76 -4.26
N LEU A 314 9.75 -8.84 -5.22
CA LEU A 314 10.08 -9.23 -6.59
C LEU A 314 11.03 -8.23 -7.26
N ALA A 315 10.78 -6.94 -7.10
CA ALA A 315 11.65 -5.90 -7.64
C ALA A 315 13.08 -6.02 -7.06
N ILE A 316 13.22 -6.31 -5.77
CA ILE A 316 14.52 -6.56 -5.12
C ILE A 316 15.19 -7.83 -5.68
N ALA A 317 14.44 -8.93 -5.78
CA ALA A 317 14.97 -10.18 -6.33
C ALA A 317 15.47 -10.01 -7.77
N GLN A 318 14.77 -9.22 -8.59
CA GLN A 318 15.14 -8.92 -9.96
C GLN A 318 16.31 -7.94 -10.07
N ALA A 319 16.36 -6.92 -9.21
CA ALA A 319 17.44 -5.93 -9.18
C ALA A 319 18.78 -6.51 -8.67
N ARG A 320 18.72 -7.60 -7.90
CA ARG A 320 19.86 -8.38 -7.38
C ARG A 320 20.89 -7.50 -6.66
N PRO A 321 20.48 -6.75 -5.60
CA PRO A 321 21.45 -6.03 -4.80
C PRO A 321 22.43 -7.00 -4.13
N PRO A 322 23.68 -6.58 -3.85
CA PRO A 322 24.68 -7.42 -3.18
C PRO A 322 24.23 -7.82 -1.77
N ILE A 323 23.33 -7.03 -1.17
CA ILE A 323 22.56 -7.41 0.02
C ILE A 323 21.22 -6.67 0.03
N ALA A 324 20.18 -7.37 0.46
CA ALA A 324 18.96 -6.77 0.99
C ALA A 324 18.57 -7.52 2.26
N ILE A 325 17.96 -6.84 3.22
CA ILE A 325 17.37 -7.48 4.39
C ILE A 325 15.90 -7.11 4.41
N THR A 326 15.01 -8.10 4.47
CA THR A 326 13.58 -7.87 4.63
C THR A 326 13.12 -8.49 5.93
N HIS A 327 11.86 -8.26 6.30
CA HIS A 327 11.20 -9.16 7.24
C HIS A 327 10.92 -10.53 6.59
N SER A 328 10.84 -11.59 7.39
CA SER A 328 10.26 -12.87 6.96
C SER A 328 8.73 -12.75 6.90
N PRO A 329 8.05 -13.53 6.04
CA PRO A 329 6.59 -13.49 5.92
C PRO A 329 5.87 -13.57 7.27
N GLY A 330 4.88 -12.71 7.48
CA GLY A 330 4.10 -12.64 8.71
C GLY A 330 4.81 -12.02 9.92
N CYS A 331 6.11 -11.68 9.82
CA CYS A 331 6.91 -11.15 10.92
C CYS A 331 7.16 -9.64 10.73
N MET A 332 6.13 -8.79 10.82
CA MET A 332 6.26 -7.36 10.50
C MET A 332 6.79 -6.53 11.68
N LEU A 333 7.16 -5.26 11.41
CA LEU A 333 7.39 -4.27 12.46
C LEU A 333 6.04 -3.77 12.99
N VAL A 334 5.81 -3.85 14.29
CA VAL A 334 4.64 -3.26 14.95
C VAL A 334 4.94 -1.80 15.31
N THR A 335 4.14 -0.85 14.80
CA THR A 335 4.34 0.59 14.98
C THR A 335 3.39 1.19 16.02
N ASP A 336 3.61 2.45 16.39
CA ASP A 336 2.73 3.24 17.25
C ASP A 336 1.72 4.07 16.45
N ILE A 337 1.71 3.94 15.11
CA ILE A 337 0.72 4.56 14.23
C ILE A 337 -0.59 3.81 14.39
N ARG A 338 -1.69 4.51 14.65
CA ARG A 338 -3.03 3.93 14.75
C ARG A 338 -3.62 3.69 13.37
N ASP A 339 -4.32 2.58 13.19
CA ASP A 339 -5.04 2.30 11.93
C ASP A 339 -6.06 3.40 11.61
N GLU A 340 -6.70 3.96 12.65
CA GLU A 340 -7.62 5.10 12.58
C GLU A 340 -6.99 6.31 11.86
N SER A 341 -5.71 6.59 12.15
CA SER A 341 -5.01 7.72 11.53
C SER A 341 -4.81 7.55 10.02
N LEU A 342 -4.79 6.30 9.52
CA LEU A 342 -4.77 6.01 8.09
C LEU A 342 -6.13 6.28 7.44
N LEU A 343 -7.24 6.01 8.15
CA LEU A 343 -8.62 6.17 7.67
C LEU A 343 -9.08 7.64 7.62
N ASP A 344 -8.68 8.41 8.62
CA ASP A 344 -9.05 9.82 8.76
C ASP A 344 -8.09 10.74 8.00
N GLY A 345 -6.95 10.20 7.54
CA GLY A 345 -5.94 10.90 6.77
C GLY A 345 -4.99 11.75 7.61
N ASP A 346 -5.06 11.61 8.94
CA ASP A 346 -4.15 12.23 9.90
C ASP A 346 -2.70 11.75 9.73
N PHE A 347 -2.53 10.50 9.30
CA PHE A 347 -1.23 9.98 8.88
C PHE A 347 -1.12 9.95 7.37
N ARG A 348 -0.11 10.66 6.85
CA ARG A 348 0.37 10.50 5.48
C ARG A 348 1.89 10.49 5.49
N PHE A 349 2.47 9.55 4.77
CA PHE A 349 3.89 9.60 4.48
C PHE A 349 4.18 10.79 3.56
N GLU A 350 5.09 11.65 4.00
CA GLU A 350 5.69 12.69 3.18
C GLU A 350 7.17 12.36 2.97
N PRO A 351 7.65 12.31 1.72
CA PRO A 351 9.04 12.03 1.45
C PRO A 351 9.92 13.15 1.99
N GLY A 352 10.72 12.85 3.02
CA GLY A 352 11.80 13.71 3.49
C GLY A 352 13.05 13.60 2.59
N PRO A 353 13.99 14.55 2.69
CA PRO A 353 15.28 14.43 2.01
C PRO A 353 16.09 13.26 2.61
N ILE A 354 16.61 12.37 1.76
CA ILE A 354 17.52 11.26 2.13
C ILE A 354 18.96 11.75 2.29
#